data_AF-A0A8E0QH14-F1
#
_entry.id   AF-A0A8E0QH14-F1
#
_cell.length_a   1.000
_cell.length_b   1.000
_cell.length_c   1.000
_cell.angle_alpha   90.00
_cell.angle_beta   90.00
_cell.angle_gamma   90.00
#
_symmetry.space_group_name_H-M   'P 1'
#
loop_
_entity.id
_entity.type
_entity.pdbx_description
1 polymer ?
#
loop_
_entity_poly.entity_id
_entity_poly.type
_entity_poly.pdbx_seq_one_letter_code
_entity_poly.pdbx_strand_id
1 'polypeptide(L)'
;MSPLDLKDPFCMHVPLIDEIVKLYDQSVWRIRDAVREIEKRRVEIGANFENMNELSRHGVHVSEVLEAMVGTFLKIQEQQRRVYVCLPAEINKTYQEQAQEYVSFQLLMIQNLLLRSKALYERLKTESTVVRRLMV
;
A
#
# COMPACT_ATOMS: atom_id res chain seq x y z
N MET A 1 -9.09 1.94 21.03
CA MET A 1 -7.66 2.29 21.06
C MET A 1 -7.34 2.87 22.42
N SER A 2 -6.21 2.48 23.03
CA SER A 2 -5.67 3.20 24.18
C SER A 2 -5.41 4.66 23.79
N PRO A 3 -5.47 5.62 24.74
CA PRO A 3 -5.10 7.00 24.47
C PRO A 3 -3.66 7.10 23.95
N LEU A 4 -3.39 8.09 23.09
CA LEU A 4 -2.03 8.39 22.66
C LEU A 4 -1.17 8.78 23.87
N ASP A 5 -0.01 8.14 24.03
CA ASP A 5 0.97 8.56 25.04
C ASP A 5 1.88 9.64 24.45
N LEU A 6 1.62 10.90 24.81
CA LEU A 6 2.39 12.05 24.29
C LEU A 6 3.86 12.05 24.74
N LYS A 7 4.25 11.17 25.67
CA LYS A 7 5.66 10.97 26.03
C LYS A 7 6.39 10.15 24.97
N ASP A 8 5.68 9.35 24.19
CA ASP A 8 6.23 8.62 23.06
C ASP A 8 6.41 9.57 21.86
N PRO A 9 7.65 9.80 21.39
CA PRO A 9 7.90 10.69 20.26
C PRO A 9 7.29 10.19 18.94
N PHE A 10 6.84 8.94 18.88
CA PHE A 10 6.21 8.34 17.70
C PHE A 10 4.70 8.20 17.80
N CYS A 11 4.06 8.64 18.91
CA CYS A 11 2.62 8.43 19.10
C CYS A 11 1.77 9.01 17.97
N MET A 12 2.17 10.16 17.42
CA MET A 12 1.46 10.84 16.33
C MET A 12 1.60 10.11 14.97
N HIS A 13 2.56 9.18 14.83
CA HIS A 13 2.65 8.36 13.63
C HIS A 13 1.48 7.36 13.53
N VAL A 14 0.94 6.89 14.66
CA VAL A 14 -0.14 5.88 14.66
C VAL A 14 -1.36 6.33 13.83
N PRO A 15 -2.04 7.47 14.14
CA PRO A 15 -3.20 7.88 13.35
C PRO A 15 -2.86 8.24 11.90
N LEU A 16 -1.64 8.73 11.66
CA LEU A 16 -1.18 9.05 10.30
C LEU A 16 -0.98 7.77 9.46
N ILE A 17 -0.36 6.76 10.06
CA ILE A 17 -0.13 5.45 9.45
C ILE A 17 -1.47 4.79 9.10
N ASP A 18 -2.44 4.81 10.02
CA ASP A 18 -3.77 4.26 9.79
C ASP A 18 -4.44 4.88 8.55
N GLU A 19 -4.43 6.21 8.44
CA GLU A 19 -5.06 6.89 7.30
C GLU A 19 -4.30 6.64 6.00
N ILE A 20 -2.95 6.65 6.03
CA ILE A 20 -2.13 6.37 4.85
C ILE A 20 -2.38 4.94 4.34
N VAL A 21 -2.37 3.94 5.22
CA VAL A 21 -2.60 2.53 4.84
C VAL A 21 -4.00 2.35 4.24
N LYS A 22 -5.01 3.00 4.83
CA LYS A 22 -6.38 3.00 4.32
C LYS A 22 -6.49 3.65 2.93
N LEU A 23 -5.82 4.78 2.68
CA LEU A 23 -5.82 5.44 1.38
C LEU A 23 -5.13 4.59 0.30
N TYR A 24 -4.05 3.89 0.66
CA TYR A 24 -3.38 2.98 -0.27
C TYR A 24 -4.19 1.72 -0.55
N ASP A 25 -4.85 1.14 0.45
CA ASP A 25 -5.79 0.04 0.24
C ASP A 25 -6.85 0.47 -0.79
N GLN A 26 -7.54 1.59 -0.56
CA GLN A 26 -8.53 2.13 -1.49
C GLN A 26 -7.98 2.34 -2.91
N SER A 27 -6.75 2.84 -3.05
CA SER A 27 -6.11 3.06 -4.35
C SER A 27 -5.88 1.75 -5.10
N VAL A 28 -5.40 0.71 -4.41
CA VAL A 28 -5.22 -0.63 -4.98
C VAL A 28 -6.57 -1.26 -5.37
N TRP A 29 -7.60 -1.10 -4.54
CA TRP A 29 -8.94 -1.62 -4.84
C TRP A 29 -9.57 -0.93 -6.05
N ARG A 30 -9.37 0.38 -6.23
CA ARG A 30 -9.85 1.10 -7.43
C ARG A 30 -9.23 0.56 -8.72
N ILE A 31 -7.92 0.28 -8.73
CA ILE A 31 -7.26 -0.33 -9.89
C ILE A 31 -7.84 -1.73 -10.15
N ARG A 32 -7.97 -2.54 -9.09
CA ARG A 32 -8.55 -3.89 -9.21
C ARG A 32 -9.93 -3.86 -9.84
N ASP A 33 -10.78 -2.93 -9.41
CA ASP A 33 -12.15 -2.81 -9.89
C ASP A 33 -12.18 -2.42 -11.37
N ALA A 34 -11.33 -1.48 -11.77
CA ALA A 34 -11.18 -1.10 -13.17
C ALA A 34 -10.69 -2.27 -14.03
N VAL A 35 -9.66 -3.01 -13.58
CA VAL A 35 -9.18 -4.23 -14.27
C VAL A 35 -10.31 -5.26 -14.38
N ARG A 36 -11.08 -5.47 -13.30
CA ARG A 36 -12.17 -6.44 -13.29
C ARG A 36 -13.29 -6.08 -14.26
N GLU A 37 -13.62 -4.79 -14.40
CA GLU A 37 -14.61 -4.35 -15.38
C GLU A 37 -14.13 -4.55 -16.82
N ILE A 38 -12.83 -4.35 -17.10
CA ILE A 38 -12.22 -4.70 -18.38
C ILE A 38 -12.37 -6.21 -18.65
N GLU A 39 -12.05 -7.05 -17.67
CA GLU A 39 -12.16 -8.52 -17.81
C GLU A 39 -13.57 -9.00 -18.12
N LYS A 40 -14.60 -8.36 -17.54
CA LYS A 40 -16.01 -8.74 -17.76
C LYS A 40 -16.51 -8.34 -19.14
N ARG A 41 -16.05 -7.20 -19.66
CA ARG A 41 -16.58 -6.56 -20.87
C ARG A 41 -15.63 -6.69 -22.06
N ARG A 42 -14.73 -7.68 -22.07
CA ARG A 42 -13.70 -7.90 -23.11
C ARG A 42 -14.22 -7.84 -24.56
N VAL A 43 -15.45 -8.30 -24.79
CA VAL A 43 -16.08 -8.32 -26.12
C VAL A 43 -16.67 -6.95 -26.51
N GLU A 44 -17.10 -6.16 -25.52
CA GLU A 44 -17.71 -4.83 -25.71
C GLU A 44 -16.66 -3.69 -25.72
N ILE A 45 -15.56 -3.87 -24.95
CA ILE A 45 -14.50 -2.88 -24.74
C ILE A 45 -13.45 -2.87 -25.86
N GLY A 46 -13.67 -3.63 -26.95
CA GLY A 46 -12.78 -3.71 -28.12
C GLY A 46 -12.44 -2.39 -28.84
N ALA A 47 -12.70 -1.22 -28.24
CA ALA A 47 -12.33 0.11 -28.71
C ALA A 47 -11.59 1.00 -27.69
N ASN A 48 -11.48 0.66 -26.40
CA ASN A 48 -10.96 1.58 -25.36
C ASN A 48 -9.51 1.29 -24.92
N PHE A 49 -8.60 1.07 -25.87
CA PHE A 49 -7.18 0.79 -25.61
C PHE A 49 -6.47 1.94 -24.85
N GLU A 50 -6.88 3.19 -25.07
CA GLU A 50 -6.35 4.37 -24.38
C GLU A 50 -6.60 4.33 -22.87
N ASN A 51 -7.83 3.98 -22.45
CA ASN A 51 -8.18 3.82 -21.04
C ASN A 51 -7.39 2.70 -20.35
N MET A 52 -7.04 1.64 -21.08
CA MET A 52 -6.21 0.55 -20.55
C MET A 52 -4.75 0.99 -20.33
N ASN A 53 -4.22 1.84 -21.21
CA ASN A 53 -2.87 2.39 -21.06
C ASN A 53 -2.78 3.36 -19.89
N GLU A 54 -3.77 4.25 -19.73
CA GLU A 54 -3.85 5.15 -18.57
C GLU A 54 -3.99 4.35 -17.26
N LEU A 55 -4.84 3.31 -17.25
CA LEU A 55 -4.94 2.42 -16.09
C LEU A 55 -3.61 1.70 -15.80
N SER A 56 -2.85 1.34 -16.83
CA SER A 56 -1.52 0.72 -16.68
C SER A 56 -0.53 1.68 -16.05
N ARG A 57 -0.48 2.94 -16.51
CA ARG A 57 0.34 3.99 -15.90
C ARG A 57 -0.01 4.20 -14.43
N HIS A 58 -1.30 4.24 -14.12
CA HIS A 58 -1.77 4.38 -12.74
C HIS A 58 -1.39 3.16 -11.87
N GLY A 59 -1.47 1.95 -12.42
CA GLY A 59 -1.03 0.72 -11.75
C GLY A 59 0.47 0.69 -11.42
N VAL A 60 1.31 1.18 -12.34
CA VAL A 60 2.75 1.39 -12.09
C VAL A 60 2.94 2.39 -10.96
N HIS A 61 2.32 3.56 -11.05
CA HIS A 61 2.48 4.62 -10.06
C HIS A 61 2.08 4.18 -8.64
N VAL A 62 0.95 3.47 -8.50
CA VAL A 62 0.54 2.92 -7.19
C VAL A 62 1.57 1.94 -6.64
N SER A 63 2.20 1.13 -7.50
CA SER A 63 3.26 0.21 -7.07
C SER A 63 4.52 0.95 -6.61
N GLU A 64 4.94 2.00 -7.32
CA GLU A 64 6.09 2.84 -6.94
C GLU A 64 5.87 3.52 -5.59
N VAL A 65 4.67 4.08 -5.38
CA VAL A 65 4.31 4.74 -4.12
C VAL A 65 4.28 3.75 -2.96
N LEU A 66 3.75 2.55 -3.18
CA LEU A 66 3.78 1.48 -2.18
C LEU A 66 5.20 1.02 -1.85
N GLU A 67 6.10 0.91 -2.83
CA GLU A 67 7.52 0.62 -2.60
C GLU A 67 8.21 1.70 -1.75
N ALA A 68 7.99 2.97 -2.08
CA ALA A 68 8.49 4.08 -1.27
C ALA A 68 7.96 3.98 0.16
N MET A 69 6.67 3.63 0.34
CA MET A 69 6.06 3.50 1.65
C MET A 69 6.64 2.35 2.48
N VAL A 70 6.94 1.20 1.87
CA VAL A 70 7.68 0.11 2.52
C VAL A 70 9.00 0.63 3.07
N GLY A 71 9.75 1.41 2.27
CA GLY A 71 11.00 2.04 2.70
C GLY A 71 10.81 2.99 3.89
N THR A 72 9.76 3.82 3.87
CA THR A 72 9.42 4.72 4.96
C THR A 72 9.13 3.98 6.26
N PHE A 73 8.31 2.93 6.21
CA PHE A 73 7.95 2.15 7.40
C PHE A 73 9.13 1.36 7.98
N LEU A 74 10.00 0.80 7.13
CA LEU A 74 11.25 0.20 7.58
C LEU A 74 12.12 1.21 8.35
N LYS A 75 12.20 2.45 7.87
CA LYS A 75 12.98 3.50 8.54
C LYS A 75 12.33 3.97 9.84
N ILE A 76 11.01 4.07 9.91
CA ILE A 76 10.29 4.36 11.17
C ILE A 76 10.56 3.25 12.20
N GLN A 77 10.48 1.99 11.80
CA GLN A 77 10.74 0.85 12.69
C GLN A 77 12.18 0.83 13.20
N GLU A 78 13.16 1.15 12.34
CA GLU A 78 14.56 1.31 12.73
C GLU A 78 14.74 2.47 13.73
N GLN A 79 14.10 3.61 13.49
CA GLN A 79 14.15 4.77 14.39
C GLN A 79 13.50 4.48 15.74
N GLN A 80 12.33 3.83 15.77
CA GLN A 80 11.66 3.40 17.00
C GLN A 80 12.58 2.53 17.85
N ARG A 81 13.20 1.50 17.25
CA ARG A 81 14.15 0.63 17.95
C ARG A 81 15.31 1.40 18.56
N ARG A 82 15.93 2.31 17.80
CA ARG A 82 17.06 3.11 18.28
C ARG A 82 16.66 4.07 19.40
N VAL A 83 15.53 4.74 19.25
CA VAL A 83 15.09 5.79 20.18
C VAL A 83 14.55 5.19 21.47
N TYR A 84 13.80 4.09 21.43
CA TYR A 84 13.31 3.40 22.63
C TYR A 84 14.43 2.86 23.54
N VAL A 85 15.58 2.48 22.98
CA VAL A 85 16.77 2.12 23.78
C VAL A 85 17.36 3.31 24.53
N CYS A 86 17.27 4.52 23.96
CA CYS A 86 17.84 5.75 24.52
C CYS A 86 16.85 6.56 25.37
N LEU A 87 15.56 6.23 25.33
CA LEU A 87 14.54 6.97 26.05
C LEU A 87 14.67 6.73 27.57
N PRO A 88 14.43 7.76 28.39
CA PRO A 88 14.30 7.59 29.83
C PRO A 88 13.25 6.50 30.14
N ALA A 89 13.39 5.84 31.28
CA ALA A 89 12.51 4.75 31.75
C ALA A 89 11.05 5.17 32.05
N GLU A 90 10.60 6.29 31.49
CA GLU A 90 9.27 6.86 31.67
C GLU A 90 8.20 6.17 30.82
N ILE A 91 8.61 5.51 29.72
CA ILE A 91 7.70 4.75 28.86
C ILE A 91 7.81 3.26 29.21
N ASN A 92 6.66 2.65 29.51
CA ASN A 92 6.58 1.23 29.85
C ASN A 92 7.09 0.36 28.68
N LYS A 93 7.92 -0.64 28.98
CA LYS A 93 8.43 -1.62 28.02
C LYS A 93 7.33 -2.29 27.19
N THR A 94 6.22 -2.68 27.80
CA THR A 94 5.06 -3.27 27.10
C THR A 94 4.48 -2.30 26.08
N TYR A 95 4.41 -1.00 26.39
CA TYR A 95 3.95 0.00 25.42
C TYR A 95 4.93 0.11 24.25
N GLN A 96 6.24 0.12 24.51
CA GLN A 96 7.27 0.18 23.47
C GLN A 96 7.19 -1.03 22.53
N GLU A 97 7.02 -2.23 23.08
CA GLU A 97 6.82 -3.47 22.32
C GLU A 97 5.56 -3.37 21.46
N GLN A 98 4.44 -2.93 22.03
CA GLN A 98 3.18 -2.75 21.30
C GLN A 98 3.30 -1.74 20.15
N ALA A 99 3.98 -0.62 20.36
CA ALA A 99 4.20 0.39 19.33
C ALA A 99 5.08 -0.13 18.18
N GLN A 100 6.09 -0.95 18.49
CA GLN A 100 6.94 -1.60 17.48
C GLN A 100 6.18 -2.67 16.70
N GLU A 101 5.41 -3.50 17.38
CA GLU A 101 4.56 -4.53 16.74
C GLU A 101 3.51 -3.89 15.83
N TYR A 102 2.93 -2.77 16.25
CA TYR A 102 1.98 -2.03 15.41
C TYR A 102 2.60 -1.56 14.09
N VAL A 103 3.77 -0.91 14.12
CA VAL A 103 4.46 -0.49 12.88
C VAL A 103 4.84 -1.70 12.02
N SER A 104 5.25 -2.80 12.65
CA SER A 104 5.58 -4.06 11.96
C SER A 104 4.37 -4.66 11.24
N PHE A 105 3.20 -4.64 11.88
CA PHE A 105 1.94 -5.07 11.28
C PHE A 105 1.57 -4.19 10.08
N GLN A 106 1.67 -2.86 10.22
CA GLN A 106 1.34 -1.93 9.15
C GLN A 106 2.31 -2.05 7.95
N LEU A 107 3.59 -2.31 8.22
CA LEU A 107 4.58 -2.65 7.19
C LEU A 107 4.17 -3.90 6.40
N LEU A 108 3.75 -4.96 7.08
CA LEU A 108 3.27 -6.16 6.42
C LEU A 108 2.02 -5.87 5.56
N MET A 109 1.10 -5.04 6.05
CA MET A 109 -0.08 -4.63 5.28
C MET A 109 0.30 -3.91 3.97
N ILE A 110 1.22 -2.94 4.03
CA ILE A 110 1.70 -2.25 2.83
C ILE A 110 2.43 -3.19 1.87
N GLN A 111 3.26 -4.12 2.38
CA GLN A 111 3.92 -5.13 1.55
C GLN A 111 2.91 -6.02 0.82
N ASN A 112 1.82 -6.42 1.48
CA ASN A 112 0.74 -7.18 0.85
C ASN A 112 0.02 -6.38 -0.23
N LEU A 113 -0.23 -5.09 0.00
CA LEU A 113 -0.80 -4.19 -1.00
C LEU A 113 0.10 -4.04 -2.21
N LEU A 114 1.42 -3.94 -2.01
CA LEU A 114 2.41 -3.88 -3.08
C LEU A 114 2.42 -5.16 -3.93
N LEU A 115 2.41 -6.32 -3.29
CA LEU A 115 2.32 -7.60 -4.01
C LEU A 115 1.05 -7.66 -4.86
N ARG A 116 -0.06 -7.16 -4.31
CA ARG A 116 -1.33 -7.09 -5.02
C ARG A 116 -1.28 -6.12 -6.20
N SER A 117 -0.72 -4.93 -6.04
CA SER A 117 -0.62 -3.94 -7.13
C SER A 117 0.20 -4.48 -8.29
N LYS A 118 1.33 -5.15 -8.00
CA LYS A 118 2.16 -5.85 -8.99
C LYS A 118 1.39 -6.95 -9.72
N ALA A 119 0.65 -7.79 -8.98
CA ALA A 119 -0.16 -8.83 -9.60
C ALA A 119 -1.29 -8.27 -10.49
N LEU A 120 -1.92 -7.15 -10.09
CA LEU A 120 -2.94 -6.47 -10.90
C LEU A 120 -2.35 -5.88 -12.18
N TYR A 121 -1.15 -5.32 -12.10
CA TYR A 121 -0.44 -4.81 -13.27
C TYR A 121 -0.15 -5.92 -14.29
N GLU A 122 0.34 -7.09 -13.85
CA GLU A 122 0.56 -8.24 -14.74
C GLU A 122 -0.74 -8.75 -15.38
N ARG A 123 -1.85 -8.74 -14.62
CA ARG A 123 -3.17 -9.06 -15.17
C ARG A 123 -3.58 -8.08 -16.25
N LEU A 124 -3.46 -6.78 -16.00
CA LEU A 124 -3.82 -5.75 -16.98
C LEU A 124 -2.97 -5.87 -18.26
N LYS A 125 -1.68 -6.17 -18.15
CA LYS A 125 -0.80 -6.44 -19.30
C LYS A 125 -1.27 -7.64 -20.13
N THR A 126 -1.74 -8.69 -19.45
CA THR A 126 -2.35 -9.87 -20.09
C THR A 126 -3.60 -9.46 -20.86
N GLU A 127 -4.47 -8.66 -20.24
CA GLU A 127 -5.70 -8.16 -20.88
C GLU A 127 -5.42 -7.30 -22.11
N SER A 128 -4.46 -6.37 -22.02
CA SER A 128 -4.05 -5.54 -23.17
C SER A 128 -3.58 -6.38 -24.36
N THR A 129 -2.92 -7.51 -24.10
CA THR A 129 -2.47 -8.45 -25.14
C THR A 129 -3.63 -9.19 -25.77
N VAL A 130 -4.62 -9.62 -24.97
CA VAL A 130 -5.83 -10.30 -25.46
C VAL A 130 -6.67 -9.35 -26.32
N VAL A 131 -6.93 -8.14 -25.84
CA VAL A 131 -7.71 -7.13 -26.59
C VAL A 131 -7.03 -6.80 -27.92
N ARG A 132 -5.71 -6.63 -27.92
CA ARG A 132 -4.96 -6.38 -29.17
C ARG A 132 -5.10 -7.53 -30.18
N ARG A 133 -5.16 -8.78 -29.74
CA ARG A 133 -5.38 -9.94 -30.64
C ARG A 133 -6.80 -10.02 -31.18
N LEU A 134 -7.79 -9.52 -30.44
CA LEU A 134 -9.19 -9.50 -30.88
C LEU A 134 -9.49 -8.37 -31.89
N MET A 135 -8.62 -7.37 -31.98
CA MET A 135 -8.72 -6.25 -32.94
C MET A 135 -8.08 -6.55 -34.31
N VAL A 136 -7.37 -7.66 -34.47
CA VAL A 136 -6.68 -8.10 -35.70
C VAL A 136 -7.39 -9.32 -36.26
#